data_AF-A0A2T6FVB9-F1
#
_entry.id   AF-A0A2T6FVB9-F1
#
_cell.length_a   1.000
_cell.length_b   1.000
_cell.length_c   1.000
_cell.angle_alpha   90.00
_cell.angle_beta   90.00
_cell.angle_gamma   90.00
#
_symmetry.space_group_name_H-M   'P 1'
#
loop_
_entity.id
_entity.type
_entity.pdbx_description
1 polymer ?
#
loop_
_entity_poly.entity_id
_entity_poly.type
_entity_poly.pdbx_seq_one_letter_code
_entity_poly.pdbx_strand_id
1 'polypeptide(L)'
;MPYILRHADSGEIAACIQKNVYDFDYFGVKQWEEEGQAAADKHAFLESIGYDNPHHWHILLIKEDRVKLCNVKLKNDPSRRVRLSGDGQITVHSASERL
;
A
#
# COMPACT_ATOMS: atom_id res chain seq x y z
N MET A 1 4.34 5.71 13.73
CA MET A 1 3.95 6.19 12.38
C MET A 1 4.60 5.23 11.39
N PRO A 2 3.83 4.49 10.58
CA PRO A 2 4.38 3.50 9.66
C PRO A 2 4.90 4.10 8.35
N TYR A 3 5.81 3.36 7.72
CA TYR A 3 6.23 3.54 6.34
C TYR A 3 5.39 2.68 5.41
N ILE A 4 4.98 3.24 4.28
CA ILE A 4 4.23 2.56 3.23
C ILE A 4 4.89 2.79 1.86
N LEU A 5 4.45 2.08 0.83
CA LEU A 5 4.84 2.36 -0.55
C LEU A 5 3.73 3.12 -1.27
N ARG A 6 4.08 4.25 -1.90
CA ARG A 6 3.23 5.06 -2.76
C ARG A 6 3.81 5.16 -4.16
N HIS A 7 3.01 4.86 -5.18
CA HIS A 7 3.38 5.05 -6.56
C HIS A 7 3.47 6.55 -6.90
N ALA A 8 4.51 6.96 -7.62
CA ALA A 8 4.86 8.34 -7.89
C ALA A 8 3.76 9.04 -8.69
N ASP A 9 3.38 8.44 -9.83
CA ASP A 9 2.50 9.04 -10.83
C ASP A 9 1.02 8.94 -10.44
N SER A 10 0.59 7.75 -10.01
CA SER A 10 -0.83 7.47 -9.72
C SER A 10 -1.20 7.77 -8.27
N GLY A 11 -0.23 7.86 -7.37
CA GLY A 11 -0.47 7.94 -5.92
C GLY A 11 -1.00 6.64 -5.31
N GLU A 12 -1.01 5.53 -6.04
CA GLU A 12 -1.47 4.24 -5.54
C GLU A 12 -0.67 3.79 -4.31
N ILE A 13 -1.35 3.23 -3.32
CA ILE A 13 -0.70 2.64 -2.14
C ILE A 13 -0.66 1.12 -2.30
N ALA A 14 0.51 0.53 -2.08
CA ALA A 14 0.71 -0.90 -2.22
C ALA A 14 -0.06 -1.65 -1.12
N ALA A 15 -0.85 -2.64 -1.53
CA ALA A 15 -1.66 -3.47 -0.66
C ALA A 15 -1.54 -4.94 -1.07
N CYS A 16 -1.63 -5.83 -0.09
CA CYS A 16 -1.51 -7.26 -0.28
C CYS A 16 -2.34 -8.02 0.76
N ILE A 17 -2.48 -9.33 0.54
CA ILE A 17 -2.99 -10.24 1.57
C ILE A 17 -1.90 -10.38 2.66
N GLN A 18 -2.30 -10.18 3.90
CA GLN A 18 -1.45 -10.23 5.08
C GLN A 18 -2.19 -11.00 6.18
N LYS A 19 -1.46 -11.55 7.14
CA LYS A 19 -2.05 -12.16 8.34
C LYS A 19 -2.14 -11.17 9.47
N ASN A 20 -3.26 -11.16 10.19
CA ASN A 20 -3.40 -10.39 11.42
C ASN A 20 -2.92 -11.18 12.65
N VAL A 21 -3.04 -10.59 13.84
CA VAL A 21 -2.63 -11.21 15.13
C VAL A 21 -3.41 -12.48 15.50
N TYR A 22 -4.50 -12.77 14.78
CA TYR A 22 -5.35 -13.95 14.96
C TYR A 22 -5.17 -14.98 13.82
N ASP A 23 -4.11 -14.83 13.01
CA ASP A 23 -3.80 -15.70 11.86
C ASP A 23 -4.84 -15.66 10.71
N PHE A 24 -5.73 -14.65 10.69
CA PHE A 24 -6.67 -14.46 9.58
C PHE A 24 -6.05 -13.63 8.46
N ASP A 25 -6.25 -14.10 7.23
CA ASP A 25 -5.91 -13.37 6.02
C ASP A 25 -6.80 -12.13 5.86
N TYR A 26 -6.16 -11.00 5.57
CA TYR A 26 -6.83 -9.76 5.20
C TYR A 26 -6.05 -9.02 4.12
N PHE A 27 -6.77 -8.39 3.20
CA PHE A 27 -6.23 -7.49 2.19
C PHE A 27 -6.12 -6.08 2.76
N GLY A 28 -4.90 -5.57 2.84
CA GLY A 28 -4.60 -4.27 3.43
C GLY A 28 -3.29 -3.68 2.94
N VAL A 29 -3.06 -2.42 3.29
CA VAL A 29 -1.83 -1.70 2.99
C VAL A 29 -0.64 -2.40 3.64
N LYS A 30 0.43 -2.63 2.87
CA LYS A 30 1.70 -3.09 3.43
C LYS A 30 2.38 -1.93 4.14
N GLN A 31 2.77 -2.17 5.39
CA GLN A 31 3.42 -1.18 6.25
C GLN A 31 4.66 -1.76 6.93
N TRP A 32 5.62 -0.89 7.21
CA TRP A 32 6.83 -1.18 7.97
C TRP A 32 6.99 -0.17 9.11
N GLU A 33 7.62 -0.60 10.20
CA GLU A 33 7.92 0.28 11.33
C GLU A 33 9.17 1.13 11.08
N GLU A 34 10.12 0.61 10.30
CA GLU A 34 11.40 1.25 10.00
C GLU A 34 11.59 1.48 8.50
N GLU A 35 12.15 2.65 8.15
CA GLU A 35 12.40 3.02 6.76
C GLU A 35 13.43 2.09 6.09
N GLY A 36 14.47 1.70 6.83
CA GLY A 36 15.52 0.80 6.34
C GLY A 36 14.95 -0.57 5.95
N GLN A 37 14.02 -1.11 6.75
CA GLN A 37 13.33 -2.36 6.43
C GLN A 37 12.44 -2.20 5.19
N ALA A 38 11.71 -1.09 5.09
CA ALA A 38 10.91 -0.79 3.90
C ALA A 38 11.79 -0.72 2.64
N ALA A 39 12.98 -0.10 2.72
CA ALA A 39 13.91 0.00 1.60
C ALA A 39 14.49 -1.36 1.19
N ALA A 40 14.85 -2.20 2.16
CA ALA A 40 15.36 -3.55 1.91
C ALA A 40 14.30 -4.45 1.25
N ASP A 41 13.06 -4.41 1.76
CA ASP A 41 11.98 -5.30 1.30
C ASP A 41 11.30 -4.82 0.02
N LYS A 42 11.35 -3.51 -0.28
CA LYS A 42 10.57 -2.85 -1.32
C LYS A 42 10.56 -3.62 -2.64
N HIS A 43 11.75 -3.97 -3.15
CA HIS A 43 11.88 -4.61 -4.45
C HIS A 43 11.21 -5.99 -4.48
N ALA A 44 11.59 -6.86 -3.55
CA ALA A 44 11.02 -8.22 -3.45
C ALA A 44 9.51 -8.19 -3.20
N PHE A 45 9.04 -7.28 -2.35
CA PHE A 45 7.61 -7.13 -2.08
C PHE A 45 6.83 -6.70 -3.32
N LEU A 46 7.28 -5.66 -4.04
CA LEU A 46 6.60 -5.19 -5.25
C LEU A 46 6.55 -6.27 -6.34
N GLU A 47 7.64 -7.00 -6.53
CA GLU A 47 7.69 -8.14 -7.44
C GLU A 47 6.66 -9.22 -7.05
N SER A 48 6.59 -9.58 -5.75
CA SER A 48 5.66 -10.60 -5.26
C SER A 48 4.17 -10.28 -5.46
N ILE A 49 3.81 -9.00 -5.62
CA ILE A 49 2.43 -8.57 -5.87
C ILE A 49 2.20 -8.16 -7.34
N GLY A 50 3.19 -8.39 -8.19
CA GLY A 50 3.13 -8.23 -9.64
C GLY A 50 3.36 -6.79 -10.14
N TYR A 51 4.21 -6.01 -9.48
CA TYR A 51 4.72 -4.74 -10.03
C TYR A 51 6.17 -4.89 -10.49
N ASP A 52 6.39 -4.73 -11.80
CA ASP A 52 7.71 -4.92 -12.43
C ASP A 52 8.63 -3.70 -12.36
N ASN A 53 8.09 -2.51 -12.07
CA ASN A 53 8.86 -1.27 -12.01
C ASN A 53 8.90 -0.65 -10.59
N PRO A 54 9.79 -1.14 -9.71
CA PRO A 54 9.90 -0.64 -8.35
C PRO A 54 10.44 0.79 -8.25
N HIS A 55 11.04 1.35 -9.30
CA HIS A 55 11.60 2.71 -9.26
C HIS A 55 10.53 3.79 -9.11
N HIS A 56 9.30 3.53 -9.57
CA HIS A 56 8.18 4.46 -9.46
C HIS A 56 7.47 4.40 -8.10
N TRP A 57 7.94 3.55 -7.18
CA TRP A 57 7.39 3.44 -5.84
C TRP A 57 8.28 4.14 -4.83
N HIS A 58 7.72 5.03 -4.03
CA HIS A 58 8.43 5.74 -2.99
C HIS A 58 7.98 5.29 -1.62
N ILE A 59 8.93 5.24 -0.70
CA ILE A 59 8.64 5.04 0.71
C ILE A 59 8.08 6.35 1.26
N LEU A 60 6.93 6.27 1.93
CA LEU A 60 6.25 7.42 2.50
C LEU A 60 5.96 7.14 3.96
N LEU A 61 6.45 8.01 4.84
CA LEU A 61 6.04 8.05 6.24
C LEU A 61 4.64 8.65 6.33
N ILE A 62 3.70 7.90 6.92
CA ILE A 62 2.32 8.34 7.05
C ILE A 62 1.81 8.10 8.48
N LYS A 63 0.80 8.87 8.90
CA LYS A 63 0.15 8.65 10.20
C LYS A 63 -0.61 7.33 10.21
N GLU A 64 -0.68 6.69 11.38
CA GLU A 64 -1.38 5.41 11.53
C GLU A 64 -2.88 5.52 11.24
N ASP A 65 -3.53 6.64 11.59
CA ASP A 65 -4.95 6.88 11.31
C ASP A 65 -5.24 6.83 9.80
N ARG A 66 -4.29 7.28 8.98
CA ARG A 66 -4.39 7.29 7.52
C ARG A 66 -4.27 5.88 6.95
N VAL A 67 -3.39 5.05 7.50
CA VAL A 67 -3.30 3.62 7.11
C VAL A 67 -4.59 2.90 7.45
N LYS A 68 -5.13 3.12 8.65
CA LYS A 68 -6.43 2.59 9.06
C LYS A 68 -7.54 3.01 8.09
N LEU A 69 -7.57 4.28 7.69
CA LEU A 69 -8.52 4.78 6.70
C LEU A 69 -8.35 4.12 5.33
N CYS A 70 -7.11 3.92 4.85
CA CYS A 70 -6.86 3.16 3.62
C CYS A 70 -7.41 1.73 3.71
N ASN A 71 -7.16 1.02 4.81
CA ASN A 71 -7.67 -0.35 5.02
C ASN A 71 -9.20 -0.39 5.06
N VAL A 72 -9.85 0.59 5.69
CA VAL A 72 -11.32 0.75 5.66
C VAL A 72 -11.83 0.94 4.22
N LYS A 73 -11.10 1.72 3.41
CA LYS A 73 -11.44 1.98 2.01
C LYS A 73 -11.21 0.75 1.10
N LEU A 74 -10.20 -0.07 1.41
CA LEU A 74 -9.94 -1.35 0.75
C LEU A 74 -10.97 -2.43 1.08
N LYS A 75 -11.68 -2.34 2.21
CA LYS A 75 -12.78 -3.27 2.58
C LYS A 75 -12.42 -4.76 2.49
N ASN A 76 -11.16 -5.13 2.76
CA ASN A 76 -10.68 -6.50 2.60
C ASN A 76 -10.89 -7.09 1.19
N ASP A 77 -10.94 -6.23 0.16
CA ASP A 77 -11.32 -6.58 -1.20
C ASP A 77 -10.14 -6.39 -2.16
N PRO A 78 -9.53 -7.48 -2.69
CA PRO A 78 -8.36 -7.40 -3.57
C PRO A 78 -8.69 -6.82 -4.95
N SER A 79 -9.96 -6.59 -5.27
CA SER A 79 -10.36 -5.85 -6.47
C SER A 79 -10.30 -4.33 -6.29
N ARG A 80 -10.00 -3.83 -5.08
CA ARG A 80 -9.91 -2.40 -4.77
C ARG A 80 -8.47 -1.94 -4.67
N ARG A 81 -8.23 -0.71 -5.07
CA ARG A 81 -6.98 0.03 -4.89
C ARG A 81 -7.28 1.35 -4.20
N VAL A 82 -6.33 1.83 -3.42
CA VAL A 82 -6.40 3.15 -2.79
C VAL A 82 -5.33 4.04 -3.37
N ARG A 83 -5.68 5.29 -3.67
CA ARG A 83 -4.74 6.32 -4.12
C ARG A 83 -4.70 7.45 -3.12
N LEU A 84 -3.51 7.92 -2.82
CA LEU A 84 -3.22 9.09 -2.00
C LEU A 84 -2.73 10.22 -2.90
N SER A 85 -3.56 11.24 -3.07
CA SER A 85 -3.22 12.46 -3.81
C SER A 85 -2.23 13.33 -3.03
N GLY A 86 -1.53 14.22 -3.74
CA GLY A 86 -0.56 15.15 -3.12
C GLY A 86 -1.18 16.14 -2.12
N ASP A 87 -2.48 16.44 -2.23
CA ASP A 87 -3.22 17.26 -1.27
C ASP A 87 -3.64 16.48 -0.01
N GLY A 88 -3.43 15.15 0.01
CA GLY A 88 -3.84 14.29 1.11
C GLY A 88 -5.24 13.67 0.97
N GLN A 89 -5.90 13.77 -0.18
CA GLN A 89 -7.14 13.03 -0.44
C GLN A 89 -6.88 11.52 -0.63
N ILE A 90 -7.74 10.67 -0.05
CA ILE A 90 -7.75 9.22 -0.30
C ILE A 90 -8.95 8.87 -1.17
N THR A 91 -8.68 8.25 -2.32
CA THR A 91 -9.70 7.78 -3.27
C THR A 91 -9.58 6.27 -3.47
N VAL A 92 -10.67 5.64 -3.94
CA VAL A 92 -10.73 4.20 -4.22
C VAL A 92 -11.01 3.99 -5.69
N HIS A 93 -10.29 3.05 -6.30
CA HIS A 93 -10.40 2.68 -7.71
C HIS A 93 -10.45 1.16 -7.85
N SER A 94 -10.88 0.66 -8.99
CA SER A 94 -10.88 -0.76 -9.29
C SER A 94 -9.50 -1.23 -9.73
N ALA A 95 -9.09 -2.43 -9.32
CA ALA A 95 -7.82 -3.04 -9.69
C ALA A 95 -7.68 -3.29 -11.20
N SER A 96 -8.81 -3.36 -11.91
CA SER A 96 -8.87 -3.46 -13.38
C SER A 96 -8.36 -2.20 -14.09
N GLU A 97 -8.23 -1.08 -13.37
CA GLU A 97 -7.79 0.22 -13.89
C GLU A 97 -6.28 0.44 -13.66
N ARG A 98 -5.49 -0.64 -13.63
CA ARG A 98 -4.02 -0.56 -13.63
C ARG A 98 -3.58 0.13 -14.94
N LEU A 99 -3.19 1.39 -14.82
CA LEU A 99 -2.49 2.16 -15.86
C LEU A 99 -1.04 1.68 -15.97
#